data_AF-A0AAW6ZRH9-F1
#
_entry.id   AF-A0AAW6ZRH9-F1
#
_cell.length_a   1.000
_cell.length_b   1.000
_cell.length_c   1.000
_cell.angle_alpha   90.00
_cell.angle_beta   90.00
_cell.angle_gamma   90.00
#
_symmetry.space_group_name_H-M   'P 1'
#
loop_
_entity.id
_entity.type
_entity.pdbx_description
1 polymer ?
#
loop_
_entity_poly.entity_id
_entity_poly.type
_entity_poly.pdbx_seq_one_letter_code
_entity_poly.pdbx_strand_id
1 'polypeptide(L)'
;MSFWGVLLAIFAQFIAFGICGLFLLICCSSNTEKTYRTTERQRLFFELNLCGFFISFFASLGLLIYGLISSNSSHYYAYLAIPWLFVLTGLCYDRYCQKRYGYLINANFQAWQKYWHKELDKLENEELPKYRYDDVVVFDIWQACPNKQASCIGALPKGQELYSKIENAKEFAKSSESVDDETVLDKLKEFESAVSKVHQTFLNTPDFLGFNSKGSHAFRRKIYRGYKESYPNLYDETQFILFELQQIMRTTIINNFDVKIEDAYVFLQYSLDGLFEEQDIFTNYVLWTYVEEYYDVNPFRLAMELSQMGVKILKNNNEYFGFIEQPVYAP
;
A
#
# COMPACT_ATOMS: atom_id res chain seq x y z
N MET A 1 4.80 21.05 -50.01
CA MET A 1 5.01 22.13 -49.02
C MET A 1 6.23 22.95 -49.44
N SER A 2 6.29 24.24 -49.12
CA SER A 2 7.52 25.02 -49.34
C SER A 2 8.63 24.51 -48.41
N PHE A 3 9.88 24.54 -48.86
CA PHE A 3 11.06 24.17 -48.07
C PHE A 3 11.08 24.86 -46.70
N TRP A 4 10.69 26.13 -46.66
CA TRP A 4 10.58 26.93 -45.45
C TRP A 4 9.46 26.49 -44.49
N GLY A 5 8.32 26.02 -45.02
CA GLY A 5 7.24 25.48 -44.19
C GLY A 5 7.63 24.15 -43.53
N VAL A 6 8.42 23.32 -44.23
CA VAL A 6 8.97 22.08 -43.68
C VAL A 6 10.03 22.37 -42.62
N LEU A 7 10.93 23.33 -42.88
CA LEU A 7 11.96 23.72 -41.92
C LEU A 7 11.36 24.32 -40.65
N LEU A 8 10.34 25.17 -40.78
CA LEU A 8 9.60 25.74 -39.66
C LEU A 8 8.88 24.65 -38.85
N ALA A 9 8.28 23.64 -39.52
CA ALA A 9 7.65 22.52 -38.85
C ALA A 9 8.66 21.69 -38.06
N ILE A 10 9.82 21.38 -38.63
CA ILE A 10 10.92 20.67 -37.94
C ILE A 10 11.41 21.50 -36.74
N PHE A 11 11.58 22.81 -36.90
CA PHE A 11 12.12 23.68 -35.85
C PHE A 11 11.13 23.88 -34.70
N ALA A 12 9.86 24.15 -35.01
CA ALA A 12 8.78 24.21 -34.03
C ALA A 12 8.64 22.85 -33.31
N GLN A 13 8.86 21.74 -34.01
CA GLN A 13 8.81 20.40 -33.45
C GLN A 13 9.99 20.12 -32.52
N PHE A 14 11.21 20.50 -32.89
CA PHE A 14 12.39 20.32 -32.05
C PHE A 14 12.26 21.09 -30.72
N ILE A 15 11.73 22.32 -30.79
CA ILE A 15 11.52 23.18 -29.63
C ILE A 15 10.34 22.69 -28.78
N ALA A 16 9.15 22.52 -29.37
CA ALA A 16 7.96 22.17 -28.62
C ALA A 16 7.95 20.70 -28.16
N PHE A 17 8.51 19.77 -28.92
CA PHE A 17 8.42 18.33 -28.62
C PHE A 17 9.69 17.79 -27.97
N GLY A 18 10.87 18.23 -28.42
CA GLY A 18 12.13 17.83 -27.81
C GLY A 18 12.36 18.53 -26.47
N ILE A 19 12.45 19.87 -26.50
CA ILE A 19 12.86 20.66 -25.33
C ILE A 19 11.76 20.70 -24.27
N CYS A 20 10.50 20.99 -24.64
CA CYS A 20 9.42 21.04 -23.64
C CYS A 20 9.05 19.64 -23.10
N GLY A 21 9.06 18.60 -23.93
CA GLY A 21 8.80 17.22 -23.48
C GLY A 21 9.87 16.72 -22.52
N LEU A 22 11.14 16.96 -22.83
CA LEU A 22 12.27 16.66 -21.96
C LEU A 22 12.22 17.46 -20.65
N PHE A 23 11.93 18.77 -20.73
CA PHE A 23 11.80 19.62 -19.55
C PHE A 23 10.68 19.13 -18.63
N LEU A 24 9.52 18.77 -19.17
CA LEU A 24 8.41 18.21 -18.39
C LEU A 24 8.78 16.88 -17.72
N LEU A 25 9.44 15.96 -18.44
CA LEU A 25 9.89 14.69 -17.88
C LEU A 25 10.94 14.88 -16.77
N ILE A 26 11.90 15.80 -16.96
CA ILE A 26 12.91 16.14 -15.95
C ILE A 26 12.25 16.81 -14.74
N CYS A 27 11.30 17.73 -14.95
CA CYS A 27 10.54 18.34 -13.85
C CYS A 27 9.72 17.31 -13.07
N CYS A 28 9.05 16.38 -13.74
CA CYS A 28 8.31 15.30 -13.08
C CYS A 28 9.25 14.35 -12.33
N SER A 29 10.38 13.96 -12.93
CA SER A 29 11.39 13.12 -12.28
C SER A 29 11.99 13.81 -11.06
N SER A 30 12.41 15.07 -11.19
CA SER A 30 13.03 15.83 -10.10
C SER A 30 12.03 16.15 -8.98
N ASN A 31 10.78 16.48 -9.32
CA ASN A 31 9.73 16.64 -8.31
C ASN A 31 9.48 15.30 -7.62
N THR A 32 9.37 14.21 -8.36
CA THR A 32 9.13 12.89 -7.76
C THR A 32 10.30 12.46 -6.87
N GLU A 33 11.55 12.67 -7.28
CA GLU A 33 12.77 12.33 -6.54
C GLU A 33 12.98 13.20 -5.29
N LYS A 34 12.68 14.50 -5.36
CA LYS A 34 12.75 15.41 -4.20
C LYS A 34 11.60 15.22 -3.21
N THR A 35 10.47 14.73 -3.69
CA THR A 35 9.21 14.63 -2.93
C THR A 35 8.99 13.21 -2.42
N TYR A 36 9.62 12.20 -2.99
CA TYR A 36 9.48 10.81 -2.59
C TYR A 36 10.85 10.16 -2.86
N ARG A 37 11.54 9.45 -1.92
CA ARG A 37 12.63 8.58 -2.41
C ARG A 37 11.91 7.63 -3.33
N THR A 38 12.23 7.74 -4.60
CA THR A 38 11.81 6.77 -5.59
C THR A 38 12.20 5.41 -5.04
N THR A 39 11.22 4.56 -4.74
CA THR A 39 11.48 3.12 -4.68
C THR A 39 12.28 2.77 -5.94
N GLU A 40 13.21 1.82 -5.87
CA GLU A 40 14.05 1.47 -7.02
C GLU A 40 13.20 1.26 -8.30
N ARG A 41 11.97 0.74 -8.14
CA ARG A 41 10.93 0.65 -9.18
C ARG A 41 10.45 1.98 -9.75
N GLN A 42 10.20 3.01 -8.93
CA GLN A 42 9.80 4.36 -9.39
C GLN A 42 10.93 5.03 -10.17
N ARG A 43 12.16 4.91 -9.68
CA ARG A 43 13.34 5.45 -10.37
C ARG A 43 13.52 4.78 -11.72
N LEU A 44 13.47 3.45 -11.73
CA LEU A 44 13.54 2.64 -12.95
C LEU A 44 12.43 3.02 -13.93
N PHE A 45 11.20 3.29 -13.44
CA PHE A 45 10.10 3.73 -14.29
C PHE A 45 10.38 5.07 -14.99
N PHE A 46 10.86 6.09 -14.25
CA PHE A 46 11.20 7.38 -14.85
C PHE A 46 12.41 7.28 -15.79
N GLU A 47 13.44 6.51 -15.44
CA GLU A 47 14.60 6.24 -16.30
C GLU A 47 14.19 5.52 -17.58
N LEU A 48 13.32 4.50 -17.51
CA LEU A 48 12.79 3.80 -18.68
C LEU A 48 11.92 4.72 -19.55
N ASN A 49 11.10 5.59 -18.95
CA ASN A 49 10.32 6.57 -19.71
C ASN A 49 11.22 7.60 -20.40
N LEU A 50 12.28 8.06 -19.74
CA LEU A 50 13.25 8.99 -20.30
C LEU A 50 14.02 8.34 -21.48
N CYS A 51 14.50 7.12 -21.30
CA CYS A 51 15.15 6.35 -22.36
C CYS A 51 14.20 6.09 -23.54
N GLY A 52 12.95 5.69 -23.26
CA GLY A 52 11.91 5.48 -24.27
C GLY A 52 11.57 6.76 -25.04
N PHE A 53 11.53 7.90 -24.35
CA PHE A 53 11.36 9.21 -24.97
C PHE A 53 12.50 9.53 -25.95
N PHE A 54 13.77 9.37 -25.55
CA PHE A 54 14.89 9.64 -26.45
C PHE A 54 14.90 8.72 -27.67
N ILE A 55 14.73 7.42 -27.48
CA ILE A 55 14.71 6.44 -28.58
C ILE A 55 13.59 6.76 -29.55
N SER A 56 12.37 6.99 -29.05
CA SER A 56 11.23 7.32 -29.90
C SER A 56 11.38 8.68 -30.59
N PHE A 57 11.98 9.67 -29.93
CA PHE A 57 12.22 10.99 -30.51
C PHE A 57 13.17 10.91 -31.70
N PHE A 58 14.33 10.26 -31.55
CA PHE A 58 15.30 10.12 -32.64
C PHE A 58 14.78 9.21 -33.76
N ALA A 59 14.05 8.14 -33.44
CA ALA A 59 13.41 7.30 -34.45
C ALA A 59 12.35 8.08 -35.25
N SER A 60 11.51 8.87 -34.58
CA SER A 60 10.47 9.68 -35.23
C SER A 60 11.08 10.80 -36.07
N LEU A 61 12.17 11.42 -35.61
CA LEU A 61 12.92 12.41 -36.37
C LEU A 61 13.56 11.78 -37.62
N GLY A 62 14.16 10.60 -37.49
CA GLY A 62 14.73 9.85 -38.60
C GLY A 62 13.70 9.47 -39.66
N LEU A 63 12.53 8.98 -39.24
CA LEU A 63 11.40 8.68 -40.12
C LEU A 63 10.84 9.93 -40.79
N LEU A 64 10.79 11.06 -40.09
CA LEU A 64 10.37 12.34 -40.65
C LEU A 64 11.35 12.80 -41.74
N ILE A 65 12.65 12.79 -41.45
CA ILE A 65 13.70 13.14 -42.42
C ILE A 65 13.65 12.21 -43.63
N TYR A 66 13.49 10.90 -43.41
CA TYR A 66 13.34 9.92 -44.48
C TYR A 66 12.09 10.18 -45.34
N GLY A 67 10.93 10.41 -44.72
CA GLY A 67 9.69 10.72 -45.42
C GLY A 67 9.78 12.00 -46.26
N LEU A 68 10.49 13.00 -45.75
CA LEU A 68 10.73 14.27 -46.43
C LEU A 68 11.71 14.16 -47.60
N ILE A 69 12.76 13.33 -47.49
CA ILE A 69 13.78 13.17 -48.53
C ILE A 69 13.34 12.16 -49.60
N SER A 70 12.80 11.01 -49.20
CA SER A 70 12.61 9.86 -50.10
C SER A 70 11.18 9.67 -50.60
N SER A 71 10.17 10.16 -49.88
CA SER A 71 8.77 9.76 -50.13
C SER A 71 7.81 10.91 -50.43
N ASN A 72 8.19 12.17 -50.19
CA ASN A 72 7.35 13.36 -50.41
C ASN A 72 5.94 13.25 -49.76
N SER A 73 5.80 12.42 -48.73
CA SER A 73 4.51 12.07 -48.16
C SER A 73 4.34 12.58 -46.75
N SER A 74 3.14 13.08 -46.45
CA SER A 74 2.80 13.76 -45.19
C SER A 74 2.36 12.81 -44.07
N HIS A 75 2.33 11.50 -44.27
CA HIS A 75 1.88 10.59 -43.20
C HIS A 75 2.95 10.38 -42.11
N TYR A 76 4.22 10.70 -42.38
CA TYR A 76 5.31 10.53 -41.41
C TYR A 76 5.21 11.45 -40.18
N TYR A 77 4.41 12.52 -40.25
CA TYR A 77 4.12 13.36 -39.09
C TYR A 77 3.35 12.59 -37.99
N ALA A 78 2.65 11.50 -38.32
CA ALA A 78 1.93 10.69 -37.32
C ALA A 78 2.87 10.00 -36.32
N TYR A 79 4.09 9.65 -36.75
CA TYR A 79 5.09 9.02 -35.87
C TYR A 79 5.61 9.98 -34.79
N LEU A 80 5.44 11.29 -34.97
CA LEU A 80 5.81 12.31 -33.98
C LEU A 80 4.93 12.28 -32.73
N ALA A 81 3.83 11.53 -32.74
CA ALA A 81 3.02 11.30 -31.54
C ALA A 81 3.63 10.28 -30.57
N ILE A 82 4.60 9.46 -31.01
CA ILE A 82 5.16 8.37 -30.20
C ILE A 82 5.92 8.89 -28.96
N PRO A 83 6.79 9.91 -29.05
CA PRO A 83 7.45 10.48 -27.86
C PRO A 83 6.49 11.02 -26.81
N TRP A 84 5.30 11.49 -27.22
CA TRP A 84 4.27 11.97 -26.30
C TRP A 84 3.66 10.87 -25.44
N LEU A 85 3.66 9.62 -25.91
CA LEU A 85 3.19 8.52 -25.07
C LEU A 85 4.03 8.45 -23.79
N PHE A 86 5.35 8.60 -23.88
CA PHE A 86 6.27 8.59 -22.74
C PHE A 86 6.13 9.82 -21.83
N VAL A 87 5.90 11.00 -22.41
CA VAL A 87 5.62 12.21 -21.63
C VAL A 87 4.30 12.07 -20.88
N LEU A 88 3.25 11.56 -21.54
CA LEU A 88 1.94 11.37 -20.94
C LEU A 88 1.94 10.27 -19.87
N THR A 89 2.64 9.16 -20.08
CA THR A 89 2.80 8.12 -19.05
C THR A 89 3.59 8.63 -17.86
N GLY A 90 4.64 9.43 -18.08
CA GLY A 90 5.39 10.11 -17.03
C GLY A 90 4.51 11.06 -16.20
N LEU A 91 3.71 11.90 -16.87
CA LEU A 91 2.78 12.84 -16.22
C LEU A 91 1.64 12.13 -15.47
N CYS A 92 1.07 11.09 -16.07
CA CYS A 92 0.03 10.27 -15.42
C CYS A 92 0.58 9.57 -14.18
N TYR A 93 1.82 9.06 -14.25
CA TYR A 93 2.48 8.42 -13.12
C TYR A 93 2.85 9.42 -12.02
N ASP A 94 3.37 10.60 -12.36
CA ASP A 94 3.61 11.70 -11.40
C ASP A 94 2.30 12.11 -10.71
N ARG A 95 1.21 12.32 -11.46
CA ARG A 95 -0.12 12.59 -10.86
C ARG A 95 -0.63 11.45 -10.00
N TYR A 96 -0.40 10.20 -10.40
CA TYR A 96 -0.74 9.04 -9.59
C TYR A 96 0.06 9.03 -8.29
N CYS A 97 1.37 9.29 -8.34
CA CYS A 97 2.22 9.42 -7.16
C CYS A 97 1.76 10.59 -6.27
N GLN A 98 1.48 11.76 -6.83
CA GLN A 98 0.93 12.89 -6.09
C GLN A 98 -0.42 12.57 -5.43
N LYS A 99 -1.30 11.81 -6.08
CA LYS A 99 -2.55 11.37 -5.44
C LYS A 99 -2.33 10.29 -4.39
N ARG A 100 -1.40 9.37 -4.63
CA ARG A 100 -1.13 8.21 -3.76
C ARG A 100 -0.26 8.56 -2.56
N TYR A 101 0.54 9.61 -2.65
CA TYR A 101 1.53 10.00 -1.64
C TYR A 101 1.41 11.48 -1.26
N GLY A 102 0.55 12.28 -1.91
CA GLY A 102 0.40 13.70 -1.60
C GLY A 102 -0.14 13.99 -0.20
N TYR A 103 -0.84 13.02 0.42
CA TYR A 103 -1.23 13.10 1.83
C TYR A 103 -0.01 13.13 2.78
N LEU A 104 1.17 12.66 2.35
CA LEU A 104 2.41 12.75 3.13
C LEU A 104 2.95 14.19 3.22
N ILE A 105 2.48 15.07 2.33
CA ILE A 105 2.79 16.51 2.32
C ILE A 105 1.79 17.29 3.18
N ASN A 106 1.03 16.61 4.05
CA ASN A 106 0.11 17.30 4.94
C ASN A 106 0.84 17.92 6.13
N ALA A 107 0.44 19.14 6.50
CA ALA A 107 1.03 19.89 7.61
C ALA A 107 0.99 19.09 8.93
N ASN A 108 -0.01 18.22 9.09
CA ASN A 108 -0.14 17.33 10.25
C ASN A 108 0.99 16.30 10.33
N PHE A 109 1.38 15.69 9.20
CA PHE A 109 2.47 14.72 9.14
C PHE A 109 3.78 15.34 9.65
N GLN A 110 4.14 16.52 9.12
CA GLN A 110 5.32 17.25 9.55
C GLN A 110 5.23 17.73 11.01
N ALA A 111 4.03 18.06 11.49
CA ALA A 111 3.83 18.47 12.88
C ALA A 111 4.07 17.30 13.85
N TRP A 112 3.54 16.11 13.57
CA TRP A 112 3.80 14.92 14.38
C TRP A 112 5.25 14.48 14.30
N GLN A 113 5.85 14.53 13.12
CA GLN A 113 7.26 14.26 12.94
C GLN A 113 8.13 15.17 13.83
N LYS A 114 7.90 16.49 13.78
CA LYS A 114 8.56 17.46 14.66
C LYS A 114 8.34 17.16 16.13
N TYR A 115 7.11 16.80 16.51
CA TYR A 115 6.79 16.43 17.88
C TYR A 115 7.59 15.20 18.33
N TRP A 116 7.62 14.14 17.53
CA TRP A 116 8.33 12.90 17.83
C TRP A 116 9.82 13.13 17.95
N HIS A 117 10.42 13.90 17.04
CA HIS A 117 11.83 14.32 17.14
C HIS A 117 12.14 15.07 18.43
N LYS A 118 11.25 16.00 18.81
CA LYS A 118 11.41 16.76 20.05
C LYS A 118 11.33 15.85 21.27
N GLU A 119 10.31 15.00 21.32
CA GLU A 119 10.06 14.10 22.45
C GLU A 119 11.16 13.03 22.62
N LEU A 120 11.75 12.61 21.50
CA LEU A 120 12.84 11.65 21.46
C LEU A 120 14.23 12.30 21.68
N ASP A 121 14.30 13.61 21.88
CA ASP A 121 15.55 14.40 21.99
C ASP A 121 16.47 14.24 20.75
N LYS A 122 15.86 14.11 19.56
CA LYS A 122 16.53 13.89 18.26
C LYS A 122 16.51 15.10 17.34
N LEU A 123 16.00 16.23 17.83
CA LEU A 123 15.85 17.45 17.06
C LEU A 123 17.22 18.12 16.88
N GLU A 124 17.97 17.69 15.87
CA GLU A 124 19.19 18.36 15.41
C GLU A 124 18.82 19.50 14.46
N ASN A 125 19.75 20.45 14.26
CA ASN A 125 19.55 21.66 13.43
C ASN A 125 19.38 21.37 11.91
N GLU A 126 19.07 20.13 11.53
CA GLU A 126 18.90 19.70 10.15
C GLU A 126 17.44 19.82 9.69
N GLU A 127 17.24 20.09 8.40
CA GLU A 127 15.91 20.06 7.80
C GLU A 127 15.33 18.64 7.90
N LEU A 128 14.24 18.49 8.66
CA LEU A 128 13.58 17.19 8.83
C LEU A 128 13.18 16.60 7.47
N PRO A 129 13.38 15.29 7.26
CA PRO A 129 13.01 14.64 6.02
C PRO A 129 11.49 14.76 5.83
N LYS A 130 11.06 15.29 4.68
CA LYS A 130 9.65 15.62 4.45
C LYS A 130 8.69 14.41 4.37
N TYR A 131 9.17 13.16 4.45
CA TYR A 131 8.46 11.91 4.12
C TYR A 131 8.95 10.69 4.93
N ARG A 132 8.40 9.48 4.63
CA ARG A 132 8.67 8.09 5.12
C ARG A 132 10.13 7.70 5.44
N TYR A 133 11.11 8.56 5.20
CA TYR A 133 12.55 8.30 5.39
C TYR A 133 13.07 8.89 6.68
N ASP A 134 12.20 8.98 7.67
CA ASP A 134 12.57 9.43 8.99
C ASP A 134 12.84 8.22 9.88
N ASP A 135 14.12 7.91 10.07
CA ASP A 135 14.55 6.81 10.95
C ASP A 135 14.05 7.02 12.38
N VAL A 136 13.77 8.26 12.79
CA VAL A 136 13.18 8.54 14.11
C VAL A 136 11.75 8.00 14.19
N VAL A 137 10.97 8.19 13.11
CA VAL A 137 9.57 7.75 13.02
C VAL A 137 9.46 6.25 12.78
N VAL A 138 10.40 5.67 12.02
CA VAL A 138 10.34 4.25 11.64
C VAL A 138 11.02 3.35 12.68
N PHE A 139 12.12 3.78 13.29
CA PHE A 139 12.97 2.93 14.13
C PHE A 139 13.24 3.48 15.54
N ASP A 140 13.68 4.73 15.69
CA ASP A 140 14.14 5.22 17.01
C ASP A 140 13.01 5.26 18.03
N ILE A 141 11.78 5.55 17.59
CA ILE A 141 10.59 5.50 18.45
C ILE A 141 10.50 4.16 19.19
N TRP A 142 10.79 3.03 18.53
CA TRP A 142 10.62 1.71 19.13
C TRP A 142 11.78 1.31 20.05
N GLN A 143 12.92 1.98 19.93
CA GLN A 143 14.08 1.85 20.83
C GLN A 143 14.00 2.80 22.03
N ALA A 144 13.11 3.79 21.99
CA ALA A 144 12.91 4.74 23.08
C ALA A 144 12.31 4.08 24.33
N CYS A 145 12.43 4.74 25.49
CA CYS A 145 11.80 4.25 26.70
C CYS A 145 10.26 4.32 26.62
N PRO A 146 9.51 3.47 27.35
CA PRO A 146 8.04 3.39 27.25
C PRO A 146 7.32 4.73 27.43
N ASN A 147 7.82 5.60 28.33
CA ASN A 147 7.23 6.92 28.56
C ASN A 147 7.28 7.80 27.31
N LYS A 148 8.39 7.78 26.57
CA LYS A 148 8.54 8.53 25.32
C LYS A 148 7.70 7.91 24.20
N GLN A 149 7.63 6.58 24.13
CA GLN A 149 6.74 5.89 23.20
C GLN A 149 5.28 6.30 23.41
N ALA A 150 4.80 6.24 24.65
CA ALA A 150 3.46 6.63 25.02
C ALA A 150 3.16 8.12 24.72
N SER A 151 4.14 9.00 24.93
CA SER A 151 4.00 10.43 24.62
C SER A 151 3.88 10.70 23.11
N CYS A 152 4.76 10.09 22.31
CA CYS A 152 4.72 10.18 20.85
C CYS A 152 3.41 9.66 20.26
N ILE A 153 3.00 8.45 20.65
CA ILE A 153 1.75 7.83 20.17
C ILE A 153 0.53 8.59 20.71
N GLY A 154 0.59 9.06 21.96
CA GLY A 154 -0.46 9.84 22.62
C GLY A 154 -0.82 11.15 21.93
N ALA A 155 0.08 11.72 21.13
CA ALA A 155 -0.18 12.92 20.34
C ALA A 155 -1.08 12.67 19.10
N LEU A 156 -1.26 11.41 18.70
CA LEU A 156 -2.14 11.02 17.59
C LEU A 156 -3.61 10.92 18.06
N PRO A 157 -4.60 11.06 17.14
CA PRO A 157 -5.98 10.70 17.44
C PRO A 157 -6.07 9.26 17.97
N LYS A 158 -6.87 9.03 19.02
CA LYS A 158 -6.96 7.73 19.72
C LYS A 158 -5.61 7.22 20.28
N GLY A 159 -4.64 8.12 20.54
CA GLY A 159 -3.28 7.75 20.94
C GLY A 159 -3.16 6.80 22.14
N GLN A 160 -4.00 6.95 23.17
CA GLN A 160 -3.98 6.03 24.33
C GLN A 160 -4.40 4.61 23.95
N GLU A 161 -5.49 4.47 23.17
CA GLU A 161 -5.98 3.18 22.69
C GLU A 161 -4.95 2.53 21.75
N LEU A 162 -4.39 3.32 20.83
CA LEU A 162 -3.34 2.88 19.90
C LEU A 162 -2.12 2.36 20.65
N TYR A 163 -1.64 3.09 21.66
CA TYR A 163 -0.49 2.66 22.45
C TYR A 163 -0.77 1.35 23.20
N SER A 164 -1.96 1.20 23.79
CA SER A 164 -2.38 -0.06 24.41
C SER A 164 -2.40 -1.22 23.41
N LYS A 165 -2.90 -1.01 22.19
CA LYS A 165 -2.90 -2.03 21.15
C LYS A 165 -1.51 -2.39 20.66
N ILE A 166 -0.60 -1.42 20.58
CA ILE A 166 0.80 -1.67 20.20
C ILE A 166 1.46 -2.58 21.24
N GLU A 167 1.28 -2.30 22.54
CA GLU A 167 1.83 -3.15 23.60
C GLU A 167 1.23 -4.56 23.56
N ASN A 168 -0.09 -4.69 23.41
CA ASN A 168 -0.73 -5.99 23.23
C ASN A 168 -0.15 -6.74 22.01
N ALA A 169 0.00 -6.06 20.88
CA ALA A 169 0.55 -6.66 19.66
C ALA A 169 2.00 -7.12 19.83
N LYS A 170 2.83 -6.38 20.56
CA LYS A 170 4.20 -6.80 20.92
C LYS A 170 4.23 -8.04 21.81
N GLU A 171 3.25 -8.21 22.68
CA GLU A 171 3.11 -9.42 23.50
C GLU A 171 2.68 -10.61 22.64
N PHE A 172 1.65 -10.43 21.80
CA PHE A 172 1.18 -11.47 20.88
C PHE A 172 2.28 -11.90 19.88
N ALA A 173 3.13 -10.99 19.38
CA ALA A 173 4.20 -11.37 18.46
C ALA A 173 5.21 -12.39 19.03
N LYS A 174 5.24 -12.60 20.35
CA LYS A 174 6.21 -13.47 21.04
C LYS A 174 5.68 -14.85 21.42
N SER A 175 4.37 -15.10 21.30
CA SER A 175 3.74 -16.35 21.74
C SER A 175 3.30 -17.23 20.59
N SER A 176 3.62 -18.52 20.67
CA SER A 176 3.01 -19.59 19.87
C SER A 176 2.39 -20.59 20.83
N GLU A 177 1.12 -20.91 20.62
CA GLU A 177 0.37 -21.83 21.48
C GLU A 177 -0.04 -23.06 20.67
N SER A 178 0.22 -24.24 21.23
CA SER A 178 -0.38 -25.47 20.72
C SER A 178 -1.82 -25.54 21.21
N VAL A 179 -2.77 -25.45 20.29
CA VAL A 179 -4.19 -25.40 20.61
C VAL A 179 -4.95 -26.57 19.99
N ASP A 180 -5.97 -27.07 20.72
CA ASP A 180 -6.84 -28.15 20.30
C ASP A 180 -7.80 -27.72 19.18
N ASP A 181 -8.40 -28.70 18.50
CA ASP A 181 -9.26 -28.47 17.34
C ASP A 181 -10.57 -27.72 17.70
N GLU A 182 -11.12 -27.91 18.90
CA GLU A 182 -12.38 -27.28 19.30
C GLU A 182 -12.17 -25.77 19.50
N THR A 183 -11.11 -25.40 20.21
CA THR A 183 -10.73 -24.00 20.41
C THR A 183 -10.45 -23.28 19.08
N VAL A 184 -9.76 -23.95 18.14
CA VAL A 184 -9.51 -23.38 16.80
C VAL A 184 -10.80 -23.19 16.02
N LEU A 185 -11.73 -24.16 16.08
CA LEU A 185 -13.03 -24.05 15.40
C LEU A 185 -13.88 -22.91 15.95
N ASP A 186 -13.90 -22.73 17.28
CA ASP A 186 -14.61 -21.62 17.92
C ASP A 186 -14.01 -20.28 17.51
N LYS A 187 -12.68 -20.18 17.46
CA LYS A 187 -11.99 -18.95 17.02
C LYS A 187 -12.25 -18.63 15.55
N LEU A 188 -12.25 -19.63 14.67
CA LEU A 188 -12.62 -19.46 13.26
C LEU A 188 -14.05 -18.95 13.11
N LYS A 189 -14.99 -19.43 13.93
CA LYS A 189 -16.38 -18.98 13.94
C LYS A 189 -16.51 -17.53 14.42
N GLU A 190 -15.74 -17.13 15.44
CA GLU A 190 -15.65 -15.72 15.86
C GLU A 190 -15.11 -14.84 14.73
N PHE A 191 -14.04 -15.27 14.07
CA PHE A 191 -13.44 -14.54 12.94
C PHE A 191 -14.43 -14.39 11.78
N GLU A 192 -15.11 -15.48 11.40
CA GLU A 192 -16.17 -15.50 10.40
C GLU A 192 -17.26 -14.47 10.70
N SER A 193 -17.74 -14.45 11.94
CA SER A 193 -18.79 -13.54 12.37
C SER A 193 -18.32 -12.08 12.30
N ALA A 194 -17.08 -11.80 12.71
CA ALA A 194 -16.50 -10.46 12.64
C ALA A 194 -16.35 -9.97 11.20
N VAL A 195 -15.80 -10.81 10.30
CA VAL A 195 -15.66 -10.49 8.87
C VAL A 195 -17.02 -10.23 8.23
N SER A 196 -17.99 -11.10 8.48
CA SER A 196 -19.36 -10.97 7.96
C SER A 196 -20.00 -9.65 8.39
N LYS A 197 -19.86 -9.29 9.68
CA LYS A 197 -20.39 -8.03 10.21
C LYS A 197 -19.77 -6.81 9.53
N VAL A 198 -18.46 -6.81 9.31
CA VAL A 198 -17.75 -5.72 8.62
C VAL A 198 -18.29 -5.54 7.20
N HIS A 199 -18.43 -6.63 6.43
CA HIS A 199 -18.93 -6.54 5.06
C HIS A 199 -20.39 -6.08 4.98
N GLN A 200 -21.27 -6.61 5.82
CA GLN A 200 -22.67 -6.17 5.90
C GLN A 200 -22.79 -4.68 6.20
N THR A 201 -21.99 -4.21 7.17
CA THR A 201 -21.98 -2.79 7.57
C THR A 201 -21.40 -1.91 6.46
N PHE A 202 -20.32 -2.34 5.80
CA PHE A 202 -19.64 -1.55 4.76
C PHE A 202 -20.48 -1.40 3.48
N LEU A 203 -21.15 -2.47 3.05
CA LEU A 203 -21.88 -2.48 1.78
C LEU A 203 -23.34 -2.03 1.94
N ASN A 204 -23.79 -1.84 3.17
CA ASN A 204 -25.17 -1.53 3.50
C ASN A 204 -26.15 -2.52 2.84
N THR A 205 -25.72 -3.77 2.73
CA THR A 205 -26.52 -4.88 2.22
C THR A 205 -26.57 -5.97 3.27
N PRO A 206 -27.77 -6.54 3.55
CA PRO A 206 -27.88 -7.68 4.46
C PRO A 206 -27.11 -8.90 3.94
N ASP A 207 -26.87 -8.95 2.63
CA ASP A 207 -26.27 -10.09 1.92
C ASP A 207 -25.08 -9.60 1.08
N PHE A 208 -23.86 -9.80 1.57
CA PHE A 208 -22.67 -9.74 0.70
C PHE A 208 -21.50 -10.55 1.23
N LEU A 209 -20.80 -11.16 0.27
CA LEU A 209 -19.78 -12.20 0.37
C LEU A 209 -20.31 -13.50 0.93
N GLY A 210 -19.70 -14.59 0.48
CA GLY A 210 -20.09 -15.94 0.82
C GLY A 210 -19.95 -16.22 2.31
N PHE A 211 -20.93 -15.74 3.07
CA PHE A 211 -21.21 -15.96 4.48
C PHE A 211 -22.73 -15.81 4.64
N ASN A 212 -23.46 -16.59 3.84
CA ASN A 212 -24.89 -16.47 3.70
C ASN A 212 -25.57 -17.09 4.93
N SER A 213 -26.39 -16.32 5.64
CA SER A 213 -27.22 -16.82 6.76
C SER A 213 -28.28 -17.86 6.32
N LYS A 214 -28.42 -18.12 5.01
CA LYS A 214 -29.39 -19.08 4.44
C LYS A 214 -28.83 -20.10 3.45
N GLY A 215 -27.51 -20.26 3.36
CA GLY A 215 -26.89 -21.36 2.61
C GLY A 215 -25.81 -20.91 1.65
N SER A 216 -24.71 -21.67 1.69
CA SER A 216 -23.43 -21.53 1.00
C SER A 216 -22.42 -20.61 1.69
N HIS A 217 -21.30 -21.23 2.06
CA HIS A 217 -20.04 -20.64 2.53
C HIS A 217 -19.90 -20.33 4.04
N ALA A 218 -20.56 -21.10 4.90
CA ALA A 218 -20.05 -21.22 6.27
C ALA A 218 -18.62 -21.79 6.23
N PHE A 219 -17.73 -21.40 7.14
CA PHE A 219 -16.52 -22.20 7.38
C PHE A 219 -16.98 -23.65 7.58
N ARG A 220 -16.57 -24.55 6.68
CA ARG A 220 -16.79 -25.97 6.96
C ARG A 220 -15.91 -26.26 8.16
N ARG A 221 -16.55 -26.74 9.22
CA ARG A 221 -15.95 -27.08 10.52
C ARG A 221 -15.04 -28.30 10.38
N LYS A 222 -13.94 -28.13 9.66
CA LYS A 222 -12.88 -29.12 9.49
C LYS A 222 -11.57 -28.40 9.58
N ILE A 223 -10.75 -28.88 10.51
CA ILE A 223 -9.35 -28.52 10.61
C ILE A 223 -8.57 -29.59 9.86
N TYR A 224 -7.76 -29.15 8.92
CA TYR A 224 -6.80 -30.00 8.25
C TYR A 224 -5.45 -29.84 8.94
N ARG A 225 -4.84 -30.96 9.31
CA ARG A 225 -3.47 -31.01 9.84
C ARG A 225 -2.59 -31.76 8.85
N GLY A 226 -1.34 -31.33 8.71
CA GLY A 226 -0.35 -31.97 7.84
C GLY A 226 0.39 -30.97 6.97
N TYR A 227 0.89 -31.42 5.82
CA TYR A 227 1.59 -30.57 4.85
C TYR A 227 0.61 -30.00 3.84
N LYS A 228 0.80 -28.73 3.44
CA LYS A 228 -0.08 -28.08 2.45
C LYS A 228 -0.12 -28.86 1.13
N GLU A 229 1.00 -29.49 0.77
CA GLU A 229 1.15 -30.35 -0.41
C GLU A 229 0.21 -31.58 -0.40
N SER A 230 -0.22 -32.03 0.78
CA SER A 230 -1.22 -33.11 0.91
C SER A 230 -2.64 -32.66 0.55
N TYR A 231 -2.85 -31.35 0.37
CA TYR A 231 -4.14 -30.74 0.08
C TYR A 231 -4.06 -29.80 -1.13
N PRO A 232 -3.73 -30.30 -2.34
CA PRO A 232 -3.48 -29.47 -3.52
C PRO A 232 -4.71 -28.67 -4.02
N ASN A 233 -5.91 -29.06 -3.58
CA ASN A 233 -7.17 -28.38 -3.93
C ASN A 233 -7.52 -27.25 -2.96
N LEU A 234 -6.73 -27.01 -1.92
CA LEU A 234 -6.96 -25.98 -0.92
C LEU A 234 -6.06 -24.76 -1.20
N TYR A 235 -6.67 -23.61 -1.47
CA TYR A 235 -5.97 -22.35 -1.70
C TYR A 235 -5.83 -21.58 -0.39
N ASP A 236 -4.68 -20.94 -0.16
CA ASP A 236 -4.50 -20.07 1.01
C ASP A 236 -5.17 -18.73 0.75
N GLU A 237 -6.27 -18.46 1.45
CA GLU A 237 -7.08 -17.26 1.28
C GLU A 237 -6.82 -16.23 2.39
N THR A 238 -5.94 -16.54 3.35
CA THR A 238 -5.70 -15.71 4.54
C THR A 238 -5.32 -14.28 4.13
N GLN A 239 -4.32 -14.15 3.26
CA GLN A 239 -3.84 -12.84 2.78
C GLN A 239 -4.91 -12.06 2.02
N PHE A 240 -5.75 -12.74 1.25
CA PHE A 240 -6.80 -12.10 0.47
C PHE A 240 -7.88 -11.50 1.38
N ILE A 241 -8.35 -12.24 2.39
CA ILE A 241 -9.34 -11.74 3.36
C ILE A 241 -8.78 -10.52 4.11
N LEU A 242 -7.53 -10.60 4.57
CA LEU A 242 -6.87 -9.50 5.27
C LEU A 242 -6.70 -8.27 4.38
N PHE A 243 -6.38 -8.46 3.10
CA PHE A 243 -6.29 -7.38 2.13
C PHE A 243 -7.65 -6.70 1.90
N GLU A 244 -8.73 -7.47 1.75
CA GLU A 244 -10.09 -6.90 1.60
C GLU A 244 -10.49 -6.06 2.83
N LEU A 245 -10.25 -6.58 4.03
CA LEU A 245 -10.49 -5.85 5.28
C LEU A 245 -9.67 -4.54 5.34
N GLN A 246 -8.41 -4.56 4.92
CA GLN A 246 -7.58 -3.37 4.85
C GLN A 246 -8.15 -2.32 3.88
N GLN A 247 -8.66 -2.74 2.70
CA GLN A 247 -9.30 -1.82 1.77
C GLN A 247 -10.59 -1.22 2.35
N ILE A 248 -11.36 -2.02 3.08
CA ILE A 248 -12.57 -1.55 3.78
C ILE A 248 -12.20 -0.51 4.84
N MET A 249 -11.25 -0.81 5.72
CA MET A 249 -10.77 0.13 6.74
C MET A 249 -10.37 1.47 6.12
N ARG A 250 -9.53 1.43 5.07
CA ARG A 250 -9.06 2.64 4.39
C ARG A 250 -10.21 3.43 3.78
N THR A 251 -11.15 2.76 3.11
CA THR A 251 -12.31 3.40 2.50
C THR A 251 -13.22 4.03 3.57
N THR A 252 -13.39 3.35 4.70
CA THR A 252 -14.20 3.84 5.82
C THR A 252 -13.56 5.07 6.45
N ILE A 253 -12.23 5.09 6.64
CA ILE A 253 -11.48 6.27 7.10
C ILE A 253 -11.72 7.46 6.16
N ILE A 254 -11.50 7.28 4.86
CA ILE A 254 -11.64 8.35 3.86
C ILE A 254 -13.07 8.90 3.81
N ASN A 255 -14.08 8.04 3.91
CA ASN A 255 -15.47 8.44 3.70
C ASN A 255 -16.18 8.96 4.96
N ASN A 256 -15.74 8.56 6.16
CA ASN A 256 -16.50 8.79 7.39
C ASN A 256 -15.73 9.55 8.48
N PHE A 257 -14.42 9.72 8.33
CA PHE A 257 -13.58 10.37 9.35
C PHE A 257 -12.93 11.63 8.79
N ASP A 258 -12.39 12.46 9.69
CA ASP A 258 -11.74 13.70 9.30
C ASP A 258 -10.35 13.47 8.67
N VAL A 259 -9.85 14.49 7.97
CA VAL A 259 -8.52 14.48 7.33
C VAL A 259 -7.41 14.19 8.37
N LYS A 260 -7.63 14.56 9.63
CA LYS A 260 -6.66 14.32 10.71
C LYS A 260 -6.52 12.83 11.03
N ILE A 261 -7.60 12.06 11.04
CA ILE A 261 -7.54 10.60 11.23
C ILE A 261 -6.92 9.92 10.02
N GLU A 262 -7.23 10.37 8.79
CA GLU A 262 -6.58 9.86 7.57
C GLU A 262 -5.06 10.06 7.62
N ASP A 263 -4.61 11.27 7.96
CA ASP A 263 -3.18 11.59 8.11
C ASP A 263 -2.52 10.74 9.20
N ALA A 264 -3.21 10.55 10.33
CA ALA A 264 -2.68 9.78 11.46
C ALA A 264 -2.58 8.27 11.15
N TYR A 265 -3.56 7.74 10.43
CA TYR A 265 -3.55 6.36 9.92
C TYR A 265 -2.30 6.11 9.08
N VAL A 266 -2.05 6.99 8.12
CA VAL A 266 -0.88 6.93 7.25
C VAL A 266 0.41 7.04 8.05
N PHE A 267 0.53 8.07 8.89
CA PHE A 267 1.74 8.34 9.65
C PHE A 267 2.12 7.14 10.51
N LEU A 268 1.13 6.60 11.23
CA LEU A 268 1.33 5.45 12.10
C LEU A 268 1.60 4.15 11.32
N GLN A 269 0.97 3.93 10.17
CA GLN A 269 1.23 2.75 9.33
C GLN A 269 2.73 2.60 9.06
N TYR A 270 3.42 3.70 8.72
CA TYR A 270 4.85 3.66 8.44
C TYR A 270 5.71 3.33 9.66
N SER A 271 5.35 3.85 10.82
CA SER A 271 6.05 3.49 12.07
C SER A 271 5.84 2.01 12.41
N LEU A 272 4.61 1.50 12.26
CA LEU A 272 4.27 0.11 12.59
C LEU A 272 4.89 -0.90 11.64
N ASP A 273 5.01 -0.58 10.34
CA ASP A 273 5.74 -1.40 9.37
C ASP A 273 7.17 -1.68 9.85
N GLY A 274 7.82 -0.68 10.44
CA GLY A 274 9.16 -0.79 11.03
C GLY A 274 9.21 -1.61 12.33
N LEU A 275 8.14 -1.58 13.14
CA LEU A 275 8.05 -2.35 14.39
C LEU A 275 7.83 -3.84 14.15
N PHE A 276 6.93 -4.18 13.22
CA PHE A 276 6.46 -5.54 13.00
C PHE A 276 7.05 -6.21 11.76
N GLU A 277 8.12 -5.66 11.19
CA GLU A 277 8.84 -6.24 10.04
C GLU A 277 7.91 -6.60 8.86
N GLU A 278 7.02 -5.67 8.51
CA GLU A 278 6.01 -5.86 7.44
C GLU A 278 4.98 -6.99 7.69
N GLN A 279 4.81 -7.45 8.93
CA GLN A 279 3.72 -8.35 9.28
C GLN A 279 2.38 -7.60 9.30
N ASP A 280 1.72 -7.59 8.14
CA ASP A 280 0.46 -6.89 7.89
C ASP A 280 -0.61 -7.12 8.96
N ILE A 281 -0.70 -8.33 9.53
CA ILE A 281 -1.73 -8.66 10.52
C ILE A 281 -1.61 -7.78 11.78
N PHE A 282 -0.39 -7.61 12.31
CA PHE A 282 -0.14 -6.83 13.53
C PHE A 282 -0.30 -5.33 13.26
N THR A 283 0.24 -4.84 12.14
CA THR A 283 0.06 -3.45 11.71
C THR A 283 -1.42 -3.11 11.58
N ASN A 284 -2.19 -3.94 10.86
CA ASN A 284 -3.61 -3.67 10.65
C ASN A 284 -4.46 -3.88 11.91
N TYR A 285 -4.08 -4.75 12.85
CA TYR A 285 -4.73 -4.85 14.16
C TYR A 285 -4.70 -3.54 14.94
N VAL A 286 -3.53 -2.88 14.97
CA VAL A 286 -3.37 -1.57 15.62
C VAL A 286 -4.14 -0.50 14.85
N LEU A 287 -3.97 -0.43 13.51
CA LEU A 287 -4.63 0.59 12.69
C LEU A 287 -6.16 0.48 12.70
N TRP A 288 -6.71 -0.73 12.88
CA TRP A 288 -8.15 -0.94 12.97
C TRP A 288 -8.81 -0.18 14.13
N THR A 289 -8.05 0.24 15.14
CA THR A 289 -8.53 1.11 16.25
C THR A 289 -9.26 2.36 15.74
N TYR A 290 -8.83 2.91 14.60
CA TYR A 290 -9.50 4.08 14.02
C TYR A 290 -10.94 3.81 13.60
N VAL A 291 -11.25 2.60 13.14
CA VAL A 291 -12.57 2.20 12.63
C VAL A 291 -13.31 1.22 13.55
N GLU A 292 -12.72 0.83 14.67
CA GLU A 292 -13.26 -0.23 15.53
C GLU A 292 -14.64 0.12 16.09
N GLU A 293 -14.85 1.35 16.54
CA GLU A 293 -16.16 1.84 17.00
C GLU A 293 -17.21 1.91 15.88
N TYR A 294 -16.79 1.94 14.61
CA TYR A 294 -17.72 1.95 13.48
C TYR A 294 -18.29 0.55 13.20
N TYR A 295 -17.52 -0.50 13.47
CA TYR A 295 -17.90 -1.89 13.21
C TYR A 295 -18.22 -2.70 14.48
N ASP A 296 -17.85 -2.17 15.66
CA ASP A 296 -17.84 -2.83 16.97
C ASP A 296 -17.16 -4.21 16.98
N VAL A 297 -16.23 -4.46 16.06
CA VAL A 297 -15.44 -5.70 15.96
C VAL A 297 -14.06 -5.38 15.43
N ASN A 298 -13.06 -6.20 15.80
CA ASN A 298 -11.71 -6.15 15.23
C ASN A 298 -11.34 -7.53 14.65
N PRO A 299 -11.54 -7.74 13.34
CA PRO A 299 -11.22 -9.01 12.70
C PRO A 299 -9.71 -9.29 12.68
N PHE A 300 -8.86 -8.26 12.68
CA PHE A 300 -7.41 -8.42 12.72
C PHE A 300 -6.91 -8.99 14.05
N ARG A 301 -7.59 -8.68 15.17
CA ARG A 301 -7.31 -9.33 16.47
C ARG A 301 -7.50 -10.84 16.37
N LEU A 302 -8.64 -11.26 15.83
CA LEU A 302 -8.99 -12.66 15.67
C LEU A 302 -8.06 -13.35 14.66
N ALA A 303 -7.65 -12.66 13.60
CA ALA A 303 -6.63 -13.15 12.68
C ALA A 303 -5.25 -13.31 13.32
N MET A 304 -4.85 -12.40 14.21
CA MET A 304 -3.62 -12.55 15.00
C MET A 304 -3.68 -13.79 15.88
N GLU A 305 -4.76 -13.95 16.65
CA GLU A 305 -4.98 -15.10 17.53
C GLU A 305 -4.92 -16.42 16.73
N LEU A 306 -5.58 -16.50 15.56
CA LEU A 306 -5.50 -17.65 14.66
C LEU A 306 -4.08 -17.91 14.13
N SER A 307 -3.36 -16.85 13.76
CA SER A 307 -1.99 -16.95 13.26
C SER A 307 -1.04 -17.54 14.32
N GLN A 308 -1.23 -17.20 15.60
CA GLN A 308 -0.41 -17.75 16.70
C GLN A 308 -0.67 -19.23 16.96
N MET A 309 -1.90 -19.67 16.71
CA MET A 309 -2.28 -21.09 16.74
C MET A 309 -1.75 -21.87 15.52
N GLY A 310 -1.03 -21.20 14.62
CA GLY A 310 -0.52 -21.78 13.37
C GLY A 310 -1.60 -22.04 12.33
N VAL A 311 -2.77 -21.39 12.46
CA VAL A 311 -3.92 -21.61 11.60
C VAL A 311 -3.86 -20.72 10.37
N LYS A 312 -3.88 -21.35 9.20
CA LYS A 312 -4.13 -20.70 7.90
C LYS A 312 -5.58 -20.93 7.50
N ILE A 313 -6.17 -19.92 6.86
CA ILE A 313 -7.52 -20.02 6.30
C ILE A 313 -7.39 -20.47 4.86
N LEU A 314 -7.88 -21.67 4.57
CA LEU A 314 -7.88 -22.23 3.23
C LEU A 314 -9.26 -22.20 2.59
N LYS A 315 -9.32 -22.19 1.26
CA LYS A 315 -10.56 -22.18 0.48
C LYS A 315 -10.59 -23.30 -0.56
N ASN A 316 -11.75 -23.92 -0.72
CA ASN A 316 -12.05 -24.87 -1.81
C ASN A 316 -13.54 -24.82 -2.16
N ASN A 317 -13.87 -24.68 -3.46
CA ASN A 317 -15.25 -24.58 -3.94
C ASN A 317 -16.10 -23.57 -3.16
N ASN A 318 -15.47 -22.43 -2.84
CA ASN A 318 -16.04 -21.34 -2.04
C ASN A 318 -16.34 -21.70 -0.57
N GLU A 319 -15.87 -22.83 -0.04
CA GLU A 319 -15.93 -23.14 1.39
C GLU A 319 -14.58 -22.83 2.04
N TYR A 320 -14.62 -22.27 3.25
CA TYR A 320 -13.44 -21.93 4.05
C TYR A 320 -13.14 -23.02 5.09
N PHE A 321 -11.86 -23.25 5.36
CA PHE A 321 -11.35 -24.30 6.24
C PHE A 321 -10.17 -23.80 7.08
N GLY A 322 -9.98 -24.35 8.27
CA GLY A 322 -8.77 -24.15 9.06
C GLY A 322 -7.69 -25.15 8.65
N PHE A 323 -6.44 -24.70 8.52
CA PHE A 323 -5.30 -25.56 8.28
C PHE A 323 -4.17 -25.26 9.24
N ILE A 324 -3.65 -26.30 9.91
CA ILE A 324 -2.50 -26.18 10.81
C ILE A 324 -1.36 -27.00 10.21
N GLU A 325 -0.31 -26.29 9.83
CA GLU A 325 0.89 -26.90 9.26
C GLU A 325 1.64 -27.68 10.34
N GLN A 326 1.87 -28.97 10.12
CA GLN A 326 2.68 -29.77 11.04
C GLN A 326 4.16 -29.71 10.65
N PRO A 327 5.08 -29.54 11.62
CA PRO A 327 6.50 -29.57 11.33
C PRO A 327 6.88 -30.92 10.70
N VAL A 328 7.78 -30.88 9.71
CA VAL A 328 8.32 -32.11 9.14
C VAL A 328 9.08 -32.84 10.23
N TYR A 329 8.56 -33.99 10.68
CA TYR A 329 9.39 -34.96 11.37
C TYR A 329 10.42 -35.43 10.35
N ALA A 330 11.62 -34.84 10.41
CA ALA A 330 12.78 -35.41 9.74
C ALA A 330 12.99 -36.81 10.33
N PRO A 331 13.03 -37.86 9.51
CA PRO A 331 13.18 -39.24 9.98
C PRO A 331 14.51 -39.49 10.70
#